data_AF-F4XLQ0-F1
#
_entry.id   AF-F4XLQ0-F1
#
_cell.length_a   1.000
_cell.length_b   1.000
_cell.length_c   1.000
_cell.angle_alpha   90.00
_cell.angle_beta   90.00
_cell.angle_gamma   90.00
#
_symmetry.space_group_name_H-M   'P 1'
#
loop_
_entity.id
_entity.type
_entity.pdbx_description
1 polymer ?
#
loop_
_entity_poly.entity_id
_entity_poly.type
_entity_poly.pdbx_seq_one_letter_code
_entity_poly.pdbx_strand_id
1 'polypeptide(L)' 'MIVQGRYDVVCPMVSAWELHQAWPEAELIVVPDAGHSMAEPGIRSALIEATDKFLT' A
#
# COMPACT_ATOMS: atom_id res chain seq x y z
N MET A 1 -5.69 2.45 -5.94
CA MET A 1 -5.29 2.22 -4.54
C MET A 1 -3.88 1.70 -4.51
N ILE A 2 -3.10 2.14 -3.53
CA ILE A 2 -1.68 1.85 -3.34
C ILE A 2 -1.51 1.45 -1.88
N VAL A 3 -0.93 0.28 -1.61
CA VAL A 3 -0.63 -0.21 -0.26
C VAL A 3 0.89 -0.33 -0.12
N GLN A 4 1.49 0.40 0.82
CA GLN A 4 2.95 0.50 0.97
C GLN A 4 3.36 0.29 2.43
N GLY A 5 4.35 -0.57 2.66
CA GLY A 5 5.00 -0.70 3.97
C GLY A 5 5.88 0.50 4.28
N ARG A 6 5.77 1.08 5.48
CA ARG A 6 6.60 2.22 5.93
C ARG A 6 8.09 1.90 5.89
N TYR A 7 8.47 0.66 6.17
CA TYR A 7 9.86 0.20 6.26
C TYR A 7 10.24 -0.74 5.10
N ASP A 8 9.57 -0.63 3.96
CA ASP A 8 9.97 -1.33 2.74
C ASP A 8 11.34 -0.82 2.26
N VAL A 9 12.35 -1.70 2.32
CA VAL A 9 13.73 -1.43 1.87
C VAL A 9 14.00 -1.90 0.44
N VAL A 10 13.07 -2.65 -0.16
CA VAL A 10 13.18 -3.16 -1.53
C VAL A 10 12.64 -2.11 -2.51
N CYS A 11 11.47 -1.57 -2.18
CA CYS A 11 10.82 -0.47 -2.91
C CYS A 11 10.56 0.67 -1.92
N PRO A 12 11.49 1.63 -1.76
CA PRO A 12 11.33 2.71 -0.80
C PRO A 12 10.05 3.51 -1.00
N MET A 13 9.49 4.02 0.10
CA MET A 13 8.18 4.71 0.14
C MET A 13 8.06 5.86 -0.87
N VAL A 14 9.18 6.51 -1.25
CA VAL A 14 9.21 7.61 -2.22
C VAL A 14 8.48 7.26 -3.52
N SER A 15 8.62 6.05 -4.04
CA SER A 15 7.96 5.64 -5.29
C SER A 15 6.44 5.60 -5.16
N ALA A 16 5.93 5.09 -4.02
CA ALA A 16 4.49 5.06 -3.75
C ALA A 16 3.92 6.48 -3.53
N TRP A 17 4.70 7.36 -2.90
CA TRP A 17 4.33 8.76 -2.72
C TRP A 17 4.29 9.54 -4.05
N GLU A 18 5.33 9.40 -4.87
CA GLU A 18 5.39 10.03 -6.20
C GLU A 18 4.27 9.52 -7.10
N LEU A 19 3.96 8.22 -7.05
CA LEU A 19 2.82 7.66 -7.78
C LEU A 19 1.49 8.28 -7.31
N HIS A 20 1.29 8.44 -6.01
CA HIS A 20 0.07 9.07 -5.49
C HIS A 20 -0.03 10.56 -5.86
N GLN A 21 1.10 11.28 -5.88
CA GLN A 21 1.13 12.67 -6.36
C GLN A 21 0.75 12.77 -7.84
N ALA A 22 1.21 11.82 -8.67
CA ALA A 22 0.88 11.76 -10.10
C ALA A 22 -0.53 11.19 -10.38
N TRP A 23 -1.10 10.44 -9.44
CA TRP A 23 -2.42 9.82 -9.53
C TRP A 23 -3.24 10.07 -8.25
N PRO A 24 -3.75 11.31 -8.04
CA PRO A 24 -4.37 11.72 -6.79
C PRO A 24 -5.66 10.97 -6.44
N GLU A 25 -6.36 10.44 -7.43
CA GLU A 25 -7.58 9.64 -7.24
C GLU A 25 -7.30 8.27 -6.61
N ALA A 26 -6.05 7.78 -6.67
CA ALA A 26 -5.69 6.55 -5.99
C ALA A 26 -5.56 6.77 -4.48
N GLU A 27 -6.34 6.03 -3.69
CA GLU A 27 -6.14 5.94 -2.23
C GLU A 27 -4.74 5.38 -1.91
N LEU A 28 -3.97 6.08 -1.06
CA LEU A 28 -2.66 5.64 -0.57
C LEU A 28 -2.76 5.20 0.90
N ILE A 29 -2.49 3.93 1.15
CA ILE A 29 -2.46 3.32 2.48
C ILE A 29 -1.01 3.02 2.85
N VAL A 30 -0.50 3.67 3.88
CA VAL A 30 0.84 3.40 4.44
C VAL A 30 0.70 2.57 5.70
N VAL A 31 1.24 1.36 5.69
CA VAL A 31 1.21 0.46 6.85
C VAL A 31 2.41 0.76 7.76
N PRO A 32 2.19 1.23 9.00
CA PRO A 32 3.23 1.82 9.84
C PRO A 32 4.31 0.84 10.30
N ASP A 33 3.97 -0.45 10.41
CA ASP A 33 4.79 -1.53 10.98
C ASP A 33 5.05 -2.68 9.99
N ALA A 34 5.18 -2.36 8.68
CA ALA A 34 5.42 -3.35 7.63
C ALA A 34 6.60 -3.02 6.70
N GLY A 35 7.22 -4.08 6.17
CA GLY A 35 8.23 -4.04 5.11
C GLY A 35 7.64 -4.28 3.72
N HIS A 36 8.38 -4.99 2.87
CA HIS A 36 8.04 -5.22 1.46
C HIS A 36 6.97 -6.31 1.23
N SER A 37 6.97 -7.35 2.08
CA SER A 37 6.22 -8.57 1.79
C SER A 37 4.71 -8.34 1.84
N MET A 38 4.00 -8.81 0.80
CA MET A 38 2.53 -8.83 0.78
C MET A 38 1.92 -9.67 1.93
N ALA A 39 2.70 -10.57 2.52
CA ALA A 39 2.24 -11.45 3.60
C ALA A 39 2.30 -10.79 4.98
N GLU A 40 2.91 -9.61 5.12
CA GLU A 40 2.90 -8.84 6.36
C GLU A 40 1.45 -8.62 6.84
N PRO A 41 1.14 -8.78 8.14
CA PRO A 41 -0.25 -8.75 8.62
C PRO A 41 -1.03 -7.51 8.18
N GLY A 42 -0.45 -6.32 8.32
CA GLY A 42 -1.12 -5.07 7.94
C GLY A 42 -1.27 -4.90 6.43
N ILE A 43 -0.28 -5.33 5.63
CA ILE A 43 -0.35 -5.27 4.17
C ILE A 43 -1.43 -6.23 3.67
N ARG A 44 -1.43 -7.48 4.15
CA ARG A 44 -2.41 -8.49 3.74
C ARG A 44 -3.84 -8.05 4.06
N SER A 45 -4.08 -7.50 5.25
CA SER A 45 -5.41 -6.99 5.61
C SER A 45 -5.85 -5.88 4.68
N ALA A 46 -4.99 -4.88 4.42
CA ALA A 46 -5.29 -3.80 3.49
C ALA A 46 -5.57 -4.31 2.07
N LEU A 47 -4.83 -5.32 1.60
CA LEU A 47 -5.05 -5.93 0.28
C LEU A 47 -6.37 -6.71 0.19
N ILE A 48 -6.82 -7.36 1.27
CA ILE A 48 -8.11 -8.07 1.29
C ILE A 48 -9.25 -7.05 1.27
N GLU A 49 -9.22 -6.06 2.17
CA GLU A 49 -10.22 -4.97 2.20
C GLU A 49 -10.29 -4.24 0.85
N ALA A 50 -9.13 -4.03 0.24
CA ALA A 50 -8.99 -3.47 -1.07
C ALA A 50 -9.73 -4.28 -2.15
N THR A 51 -9.51 -5.60 -2.18
CA THR A 51 -10.15 -6.48 -3.15
C THR A 51 -11.64 -6.61 -2.92
N ASP A 52 -12.09 -6.63 -1.67
CA ASP A 52 -13.51 -6.71 -1.31
C ASP A 52 -14.28 -5.47 -1.81
N LYS A 53 -13.67 -4.28 -1.75
CA LYS A 53 -14.23 -3.03 -2.30
C LYS A 53 -14.42 -3.04 -3.83
N PHE A 54 -13.70 -3.90 -4.57
CA PHE A 54 -13.85 -3.98 -6.03
C PHE A 54 -14.90 -5.00 -6.48
N LEU A 55 -15.40 -5.83 -5.56
CA LEU A 55 -16.48 -6.78 -5.84
C LEU A 55 -17.88 -6.14 -5.75
N THR A 56 -17.96 -4.87 -5.35
CA THR A 56 -19.18 -4.07 -5.21
C THR A 56 -19.17 -2.87 -6.14
#